data_AF-A0A0R1VXF8-F1
#
_entry.id   AF-A0A0R1VXF8-F1
#
_cell.length_a   1.000
_cell.length_b   1.000
_cell.length_c   1.000
_cell.angle_alpha   90.00
_cell.angle_beta   90.00
_cell.angle_gamma   90.00
#
_symmetry.space_group_name_H-M   'P 1'
#
loop_
_entity.id
_entity.type
_entity.pdbx_description
1 polymer ?
#
loop_
_entity_poly.entity_id
_entity_poly.type
_entity_poly.pdbx_seq_one_letter_code
_entity_poly.pdbx_strand_id
1 'polypeptide(L)'
;MANPLLAQGLQRFVYPSHYLSHPSQPVGVIKIKSEHQIQNEILMALSSHDCTVCRSNAGKVITKDNRIIALFPKGWPDITGFEHHSGKMILIEVKNERGKLREDQKRFAKFIKQYPVLYGVCRSVDDALKIIGGK
;
A
#
# COMPACT_ATOMS: atom_id res chain seq x y z
N MET A 1 -24.19 38.62 38.68
CA MET A 1 -23.46 39.14 39.86
C MET A 1 -21.97 38.87 39.67
N ALA A 2 -21.13 39.81 40.07
CA ALA A 2 -19.71 39.97 39.72
C ALA A 2 -18.72 39.30 40.71
N ASN A 3 -17.51 38.99 40.20
CA ASN A 3 -16.12 38.94 40.74
C ASN A 3 -15.90 39.24 42.27
N PRO A 4 -14.83 38.77 43.00
CA PRO A 4 -13.41 38.86 42.55
C PRO A 4 -12.28 37.97 43.19
N LEU A 5 -11.13 37.95 42.49
CA LEU A 5 -9.70 38.13 42.92
C LEU A 5 -9.02 37.37 44.09
N LEU A 6 -7.77 36.94 43.77
CA LEU A 6 -6.50 36.93 44.55
C LEU A 6 -6.42 36.01 45.80
N ALA A 7 -5.29 35.45 46.24
CA ALA A 7 -3.88 35.42 45.84
C ALA A 7 -3.14 34.46 46.82
N GLN A 8 -1.83 34.25 46.55
CA GLN A 8 -0.76 33.77 47.45
C GLN A 8 -0.65 32.23 47.55
N GLY A 9 0.51 31.57 47.44
CA GLY A 9 1.89 32.01 47.28
C GLY A 9 2.86 30.84 47.58
N LEU A 10 4.04 30.87 46.95
CA LEU A 10 5.28 30.15 47.26
C LEU A 10 5.33 28.60 47.19
N GLN A 11 6.09 28.08 46.22
CA GLN A 11 7.49 27.72 46.49
C GLN A 11 8.31 27.62 45.19
N ARG A 12 9.47 28.28 45.22
CA ARG A 12 10.49 28.34 44.17
C ARG A 12 11.18 26.98 44.02
N PHE A 13 11.29 26.50 42.79
CA PHE A 13 12.45 25.70 42.38
C PHE A 13 13.20 26.46 41.27
N VAL A 14 14.46 26.76 41.56
CA VAL A 14 15.38 27.47 40.68
C VAL A 14 16.14 26.41 39.87
N TYR A 15 16.07 26.46 38.55
CA TYR A 15 17.04 25.82 37.66
C TYR A 15 17.30 26.71 36.41
N PRO A 16 18.51 26.65 35.83
CA PRO A 16 19.20 27.82 35.29
C PRO A 16 18.81 28.24 33.86
N SER A 17 19.05 29.52 33.60
CA SER A 17 18.94 30.21 32.31
C SER A 17 19.99 29.75 31.31
N HIS A 18 19.64 28.75 30.49
CA HIS A 18 20.16 28.63 29.13
C HIS A 18 19.00 28.22 28.21
N TYR A 19 18.23 29.21 27.75
CA TYR A 19 17.35 29.05 26.60
C TYR A 19 18.23 28.90 25.34
N LEU A 20 18.68 27.67 25.10
CA LEU A 20 19.03 27.23 23.77
C LEU A 20 17.72 27.19 22.97
N SER A 21 17.75 27.79 21.79
CA SER A 21 16.72 27.70 20.76
C SER A 21 16.18 26.28 20.68
N HIS A 22 14.87 26.12 20.86
CA HIS A 22 14.22 24.86 20.54
C HIS A 22 14.53 24.55 19.07
N PRO A 23 15.16 23.41 18.74
CA PRO A 23 15.24 23.00 17.35
C PRO A 23 13.80 22.79 16.88
N SER A 24 13.45 23.46 15.78
CA SER A 24 12.25 23.17 15.01
C SER A 24 12.12 21.66 14.84
N GLN A 25 10.94 21.12 15.12
CA GLN A 25 10.68 19.70 14.90
C GLN A 25 11.07 19.34 13.46
N PRO A 26 11.79 18.23 13.24
CA PRO A 26 12.20 17.86 11.89
C PRO A 26 10.94 17.67 11.03
N VAL A 27 10.92 18.37 9.90
CA VAL A 27 9.90 18.22 8.85
C VAL A 27 9.72 16.72 8.60
N GLY A 28 8.52 16.21 8.87
CA GLY A 28 8.24 14.79 8.95
C GLY A 28 8.73 14.04 7.72
N VAL A 29 9.62 13.07 7.92
CA VAL A 29 10.03 12.14 6.87
C VAL A 29 8.78 11.34 6.46
N ILE A 30 8.26 11.59 5.26
CA ILE A 30 7.17 10.80 4.70
C ILE A 30 7.69 9.37 4.54
N LYS A 31 7.19 8.45 5.38
CA LYS A 31 7.54 7.04 5.31
C LYS A 31 6.81 6.38 4.13
N ILE A 32 7.52 6.21 3.01
CA ILE A 32 7.01 5.50 1.84
C ILE A 32 6.78 4.02 2.20
N LYS A 33 5.56 3.53 2.00
CA LYS A 33 5.24 2.10 2.18
C LYS A 33 5.97 1.24 1.13
N SER A 34 6.39 0.05 1.52
CA SER A 34 6.92 -0.92 0.54
C SER A 34 5.82 -1.51 -0.33
N GLU A 35 6.15 -1.98 -1.53
CA GLU A 35 5.21 -2.68 -2.43
C GLU A 35 4.57 -3.89 -1.75
N HIS A 36 5.34 -4.63 -0.94
CA HIS A 36 4.85 -5.75 -0.16
C HIS A 36 3.80 -5.33 0.90
N GLN A 37 4.01 -4.21 1.59
CA GLN A 37 3.04 -3.70 2.54
C GLN A 37 1.74 -3.29 1.84
N ILE A 38 1.84 -2.56 0.72
CA ILE A 38 0.68 -2.17 -0.08
C ILE A 38 -0.06 -3.41 -0.61
N GLN A 39 0.66 -4.43 -1.09
CA GLN A 39 0.07 -5.69 -1.55
C GLN A 39 -0.76 -6.37 -0.46
N ASN A 40 -0.24 -6.48 0.76
CA ASN A 40 -0.97 -7.10 1.85
C ASN A 40 -2.21 -6.30 2.26
N GLU A 41 -2.10 -4.97 2.30
CA GLU A 41 -3.25 -4.09 2.57
C GLU A 41 -4.35 -4.25 1.51
N ILE A 42 -3.97 -4.33 0.23
CA ILE A 42 -4.92 -4.57 -0.88
C ILE A 42 -5.57 -5.95 -0.76
N LEU A 43 -4.80 -7.01 -0.49
CA LEU A 43 -5.35 -8.37 -0.33
C LEU A 43 -6.41 -8.42 0.77
N MET A 44 -6.12 -7.82 1.93
CA MET A 44 -7.05 -7.75 3.05
C MET A 44 -8.31 -6.94 2.69
N ALA A 45 -8.13 -5.77 2.07
CA ALA A 45 -9.25 -4.92 1.67
C ALA A 45 -10.18 -5.63 0.68
N LEU A 46 -9.63 -6.19 -0.41
CA LEU A 46 -10.44 -6.90 -1.41
C LEU A 46 -11.15 -8.12 -0.83
N SER A 47 -10.49 -8.88 0.06
CA SER A 47 -11.12 -10.03 0.73
C SER A 47 -12.32 -9.63 1.59
N SER A 48 -12.33 -8.40 2.12
CA SER A 48 -13.46 -7.83 2.87
C SER A 48 -14.57 -7.24 1.98
N HIS A 49 -14.39 -7.19 0.65
CA HIS A 49 -15.32 -6.61 -0.32
C HIS A 49 -15.77 -7.66 -1.36
N ASP A 50 -16.25 -8.81 -0.89
CA ASP A 50 -16.80 -9.90 -1.73
C ASP A 50 -15.90 -10.28 -2.92
N CYS A 51 -14.59 -10.39 -2.66
CA CYS A 51 -13.61 -10.89 -3.63
C CYS A 51 -12.83 -12.08 -3.05
N THR A 52 -12.41 -12.98 -3.93
CA THR A 52 -11.40 -14.00 -3.59
C THR A 52 -10.14 -13.69 -4.37
N VAL A 53 -9.08 -13.30 -3.65
CA VAL A 53 -7.80 -12.88 -4.23
C VAL A 53 -6.63 -13.56 -3.53
N CYS A 54 -5.55 -13.78 -4.27
CA CYS A 54 -4.30 -14.32 -3.75
C CYS A 54 -3.09 -13.62 -4.37
N ARG A 55 -1.94 -13.77 -3.71
CA ARG A 55 -0.65 -13.34 -4.25
C ARG A 55 -0.25 -14.26 -5.41
N SER A 56 0.15 -13.66 -6.53
CA SER A 56 0.71 -14.37 -7.68
C SER A 56 2.20 -14.11 -7.80
N ASN A 57 2.99 -15.18 -7.99
CA ASN A 57 4.41 -15.09 -8.28
C ASN A 57 4.65 -15.38 -9.76
N ALA A 58 5.57 -14.64 -10.39
CA ALA A 58 5.90 -14.78 -11.81
C ALA A 58 7.35 -15.20 -12.03
N GLY A 59 7.62 -15.86 -13.16
CA GLY A 59 8.95 -16.26 -13.59
C GLY A 59 9.31 -17.69 -13.18
N LYS A 60 10.51 -17.86 -12.64
CA LYS A 60 11.07 -19.18 -12.30
C LYS A 60 11.77 -19.11 -10.95
N VAL A 61 11.66 -20.19 -10.19
CA VAL A 61 12.39 -20.38 -8.93
C VAL A 61 13.30 -21.59 -9.10
N ILE A 62 14.55 -21.46 -8.66
CA ILE A 62 15.49 -22.59 -8.58
C ILE A 62 15.46 -23.10 -7.13
N THR A 63 15.17 -24.38 -6.95
CA THR A 63 15.12 -25.03 -5.65
C THR A 63 16.52 -25.36 -5.13
N LYS A 64 16.64 -25.72 -3.84
CA LYS A 64 17.93 -26.11 -3.23
C LYS A 64 18.57 -27.34 -3.89
N ASP A 65 17.76 -28.20 -4.50
CA ASP A 65 18.15 -29.39 -5.27
C ASP A 65 18.23 -29.11 -6.79
N ASN A 66 18.44 -27.85 -7.19
CA ASN A 66 18.66 -27.40 -8.58
C ASN A 66 17.51 -27.67 -9.58
N ARG A 67 16.29 -27.94 -9.11
CA ARG A 67 15.12 -28.02 -9.99
C ARG A 67 14.58 -26.64 -10.31
N ILE A 68 14.06 -26.49 -11.53
CA ILE A 68 13.44 -25.25 -11.99
C ILE A 68 11.92 -25.40 -11.87
N ILE A 69 11.30 -24.60 -11.02
CA ILE A 69 9.84 -24.48 -10.93
C ILE A 69 9.42 -23.27 -11.76
N ALA A 70 8.60 -23.52 -12.79
CA ALA A 70 7.94 -22.46 -13.54
C ALA A 70 6.71 -21.97 -12.78
N LEU A 71 6.57 -20.65 -12.68
CA LEU A 71 5.42 -19.97 -12.07
C LEU A 71 4.60 -19.30 -13.18
N PHE A 72 3.85 -18.25 -12.87
CA PHE A 72 3.17 -17.46 -13.90
C PHE A 72 4.18 -16.86 -14.91
N PRO A 73 3.75 -16.56 -16.15
CA PRO A 73 4.59 -15.88 -17.13
C PRO A 73 5.19 -14.59 -16.57
N LYS A 74 6.40 -14.24 -17.02
CA LYS A 74 7.01 -12.94 -16.66
C LYS A 74 6.08 -11.78 -17.07
N GLY A 75 5.91 -10.82 -16.17
CA GLY A 75 4.98 -9.70 -16.33
C GLY A 75 3.55 -9.97 -15.82
N TRP A 76 3.26 -11.18 -15.32
CA TRP A 76 1.99 -11.46 -14.66
C TRP A 76 1.83 -10.60 -13.39
N PRO A 77 0.62 -10.05 -13.13
CA PRO A 77 0.40 -9.15 -11.99
C PRO A 77 0.62 -9.78 -10.61
N ASP A 78 0.88 -8.94 -9.63
CA ASP A 78 1.21 -9.32 -8.25
C ASP A 78 0.04 -9.95 -7.46
N ILE A 79 -1.20 -9.59 -7.79
CA ILE A 79 -2.43 -10.11 -7.17
C ILE A 79 -3.36 -10.63 -8.27
N THR A 80 -3.92 -11.82 -8.06
CA THR A 80 -4.87 -12.48 -8.97
C THR A 80 -6.09 -12.96 -8.19
N GLY A 81 -7.27 -12.86 -8.79
CA GLY A 81 -8.50 -13.36 -8.19
C GLY A 81 -9.74 -13.06 -9.01
N PHE A 82 -10.90 -12.97 -8.36
CA PHE A 82 -12.17 -12.58 -8.97
C PHE A 82 -13.10 -11.88 -7.96
N GLU A 83 -13.97 -11.00 -8.46
CA GLU A 83 -15.10 -10.48 -7.67
C GLU A 83 -16.28 -11.45 -7.70
N HIS A 84 -16.99 -11.61 -6.59
CA HIS A 84 -18.05 -12.61 -6.48
C HIS A 84 -19.32 -12.24 -7.25
N HIS A 85 -19.62 -10.94 -7.36
CA HIS A 85 -20.88 -10.49 -7.95
C HIS A 85 -21.02 -10.84 -9.44
N SER A 86 -19.99 -10.57 -10.24
CA SER A 86 -20.01 -10.86 -11.69
C SER A 86 -19.10 -12.02 -12.10
N GLY A 87 -18.26 -12.52 -11.19
CA GLY A 87 -17.23 -13.51 -11.49
C GLY A 87 -16.05 -12.96 -12.32
N LYS A 88 -15.99 -11.64 -12.58
CA LYS A 88 -14.89 -11.04 -13.34
C LYS A 88 -13.57 -11.24 -12.64
N MET A 89 -12.56 -11.62 -13.43
CA MET A 89 -11.19 -11.75 -12.96
C MET A 89 -10.64 -10.37 -12.55
N ILE A 90 -9.92 -10.35 -11.43
CA ILE A 90 -9.16 -9.22 -10.91
C ILE A 90 -7.68 -9.50 -11.08
N LEU A 91 -6.96 -8.53 -11.63
CA LEU A 91 -5.51 -8.58 -11.82
C LEU A 91 -4.89 -7.25 -11.43
N ILE A 92 -4.11 -7.23 -10.35
CA ILE A 92 -3.51 -6.00 -9.82
C ILE A 92 -2.00 -6.12 -9.79
N GLU A 93 -1.33 -5.15 -10.41
CA GLU A 93 0.10 -4.94 -10.30
C GLU A 93 0.35 -3.89 -9.21
N VAL A 94 1.19 -4.19 -8.22
CA VAL A 94 1.39 -3.32 -7.06
C VAL A 94 2.66 -2.50 -7.24
N LYS A 95 2.57 -1.20 -7.05
CA LYS A 95 3.74 -0.29 -7.10
C LYS A 95 3.69 0.65 -5.90
N ASN A 96 4.82 0.96 -5.27
CA ASN A 96 4.86 2.04 -4.28
C ASN A 96 4.88 3.39 -5.01
N GLU A 97 4.96 4.52 -4.31
CA GLU A 97 5.00 5.86 -4.92
C GLU A 97 6.02 6.01 -6.08
N ARG A 98 7.19 5.36 -5.98
CA ARG A 98 8.28 5.49 -6.96
C ARG A 98 8.37 4.32 -7.94
N GLY A 99 7.65 3.23 -7.68
CA GLY A 99 7.66 2.01 -8.47
C GLY A 99 7.24 2.27 -9.92
N LYS A 100 7.96 1.66 -10.86
CA LYS A 100 7.69 1.72 -12.30
C LYS A 100 7.47 0.31 -12.85
N LEU A 101 6.59 0.19 -13.85
CA LEU A 101 6.42 -1.05 -14.57
C LEU A 101 7.69 -1.42 -15.34
N ARG A 102 8.05 -2.69 -15.27
CA ARG A 102 9.07 -3.31 -16.13
C ARG A 102 8.49 -3.53 -17.53
N GLU A 103 9.35 -3.80 -18.52
CA GLU A 103 8.92 -3.93 -19.92
C GLU A 103 7.96 -5.10 -20.17
N ASP A 104 8.14 -6.22 -19.48
CA ASP A 104 7.21 -7.35 -19.52
C ASP A 104 5.83 -7.01 -18.92
N GLN A 105 5.80 -6.29 -17.80
CA GLN A 105 4.57 -5.82 -17.18
C GLN A 105 3.85 -4.80 -18.08
N LYS A 106 4.58 -3.89 -18.76
CA LYS A 106 3.98 -2.99 -19.76
C LYS A 106 3.35 -3.75 -20.92
N ARG A 107 4.03 -4.81 -21.42
CA ARG A 107 3.46 -5.68 -22.46
C ARG A 107 2.20 -6.39 -21.97
N PHE A 108 2.22 -6.94 -20.76
CA PHE A 108 1.03 -7.55 -20.15
C PHE A 108 -0.12 -6.55 -20.02
N ALA A 109 0.15 -5.34 -19.51
CA ALA A 109 -0.83 -4.27 -19.36
C ALA A 109 -1.48 -3.91 -20.70
N LYS A 110 -0.71 -3.86 -21.79
CA LYS A 110 -1.24 -3.63 -23.15
C LYS A 110 -2.10 -4.80 -23.61
N PHE A 111 -1.64 -6.02 -23.38
CA PHE A 111 -2.35 -7.25 -23.77
C PHE A 111 -3.69 -7.39 -23.04
N ILE A 112 -3.73 -7.23 -21.72
CA ILE A 112 -4.92 -7.59 -20.93
C ILE A 112 -6.09 -6.62 -21.12
N LYS A 113 -5.81 -5.36 -21.50
CA LYS A 113 -6.81 -4.31 -21.73
C LYS A 113 -7.86 -4.64 -22.80
N GLN A 114 -7.59 -5.61 -23.68
CA GLN A 114 -8.56 -6.02 -24.71
C GLN A 114 -9.65 -6.97 -24.18
N TYR A 115 -9.54 -7.44 -22.93
CA TYR A 115 -10.44 -8.40 -22.32
C TYR A 115 -11.26 -7.74 -21.19
N PRO A 116 -12.44 -8.30 -20.84
CA PRO A 116 -13.28 -7.80 -19.75
C PRO A 116 -12.75 -8.21 -18.38
N VAL A 117 -11.48 -7.87 -18.09
CA VAL A 117 -10.77 -8.17 -16.85
C VAL A 117 -10.58 -6.88 -16.06
N LEU A 118 -10.80 -6.95 -14.74
CA LEU A 118 -10.58 -5.83 -13.83
C LEU A 118 -9.08 -5.70 -13.55
N TYR A 119 -8.39 -4.97 -14.43
CA TYR A 119 -6.94 -4.79 -14.38
C TYR A 119 -6.53 -3.37 -13.98
N GLY A 120 -5.51 -3.25 -13.14
CA GLY A 120 -4.86 -1.96 -12.89
C GLY A 120 -3.54 -2.03 -12.15
N VAL A 121 -2.84 -0.89 -12.11
CA VAL A 121 -1.63 -0.69 -11.31
C VAL A 121 -2.03 0.09 -10.06
N CYS A 122 -1.91 -0.52 -8.89
CA CYS A 122 -2.35 0.07 -7.63
C CYS A 122 -1.16 0.50 -6.76
N ARG A 123 -1.29 1.67 -6.14
CA ARG A 123 -0.34 2.20 -5.16
C ARG A 123 -0.93 2.32 -3.76
N SER A 124 -2.18 1.95 -3.62
CA SER A 124 -2.97 2.06 -2.39
C SER A 124 -4.16 1.09 -2.41
N VAL A 125 -4.81 0.93 -1.27
CA VAL A 125 -6.11 0.26 -1.14
C VAL A 125 -7.17 0.97 -1.99
N ASP A 126 -7.20 2.30 -1.95
CA ASP A 126 -8.18 3.10 -2.68
C ASP A 126 -8.13 2.88 -4.19
N ASP A 127 -6.93 2.70 -4.75
CA ASP A 127 -6.78 2.35 -6.17
C ASP A 127 -7.40 0.99 -6.48
N ALA A 128 -7.23 0.00 -5.60
CA ALA A 128 -7.78 -1.34 -5.78
C ALA A 128 -9.30 -1.35 -5.66
N LEU A 129 -9.87 -0.60 -4.69
CA LEU A 129 -11.32 -0.48 -4.54
C LEU A 129 -11.97 0.19 -5.75
N LYS A 130 -11.33 1.20 -6.34
CA LYS A 130 -11.80 1.83 -7.60
C LYS A 130 -11.88 0.84 -8.75
N ILE A 131 -10.95 -0.13 -8.84
CA ILE A 131 -10.95 -1.14 -9.91
C ILE A 131 -12.17 -2.04 -9.83
N ILE A 132 -12.60 -2.42 -8.63
CA ILE A 132 -13.78 -3.26 -8.41
C ILE A 132 -15.10 -2.47 -8.34
N GLY A 133 -15.05 -1.15 -8.58
CA GLY A 133 -16.23 -0.28 -8.63
C GLY A 133 -16.62 0.37 -7.30
N GLY A 134 -15.74 0.37 -6.29
CA GLY A 134 -15.87 1.15 -5.06
C GLY A 134 -17.18 0.93 -4.30
N LYS A 135 -17.60 -0.32 -4.15
CA LYS A 135 -18.79 -0.70 -3.37
C LYS A 135 -18.50 -0.68 -1.88
#